data_AF-A0A5C5W9Z9-F1
#
_entry.id   AF-A0A5C5W9Z9-F1
#
_cell.length_a   1.000
_cell.length_b   1.000
_cell.length_c   1.000
_cell.angle_alpha   90.00
_cell.angle_beta   90.00
_cell.angle_gamma   90.00
#
_symmetry.space_group_name_H-M   'P 1'
#
loop_
_entity.id
_entity.type
_entity.pdbx_description
1 polymer ?
#
loop_
_entity_poly.entity_id
_entity_poly.type
_entity_poly.pdbx_seq_one_letter_code
_entity_poly.pdbx_strand_id
1 'polypeptide(L)'
;MEPIEGLADDWSRVVDEQGNQLQTVGHHFQRSRPLNNEERGRISREGTCLACHQALPTEDLAAGLLHHVAKYTGQLPHTTAQHS
;
A
#
# COMPACT_ATOMS: atom_id res chain seq x y z
N MET A 1 -12.22 20.23 10.62
CA MET A 1 -13.48 20.10 9.86
C MET A 1 -14.37 19.24 10.71
N GLU A 2 -15.44 19.80 11.26
CA GLU A 2 -16.39 19.01 12.07
C GLU A 2 -17.17 18.06 11.15
N PRO A 3 -17.37 16.79 11.54
CA PRO A 3 -18.14 15.84 10.74
C PRO A 3 -19.60 16.28 10.60
N ILE A 4 -20.19 16.05 9.42
CA ILE A 4 -21.60 16.37 9.15
C ILE A 4 -22.47 15.33 9.87
N GLU A 5 -23.45 15.78 10.65
CA GLU A 5 -24.37 14.92 11.38
C GLU A 5 -25.13 13.98 10.41
N GLY A 6 -25.12 12.67 10.71
CA GLY A 6 -25.69 11.63 9.84
C GLY A 6 -24.74 11.08 8.78
N LEU A 7 -23.55 11.65 8.62
CA LEU A 7 -22.55 11.21 7.65
C LEU A 7 -21.44 10.37 8.34
N ALA A 8 -21.83 9.23 8.90
CA ALA A 8 -20.97 8.39 9.74
C ALA A 8 -20.05 7.42 8.95
N ASP A 9 -20.37 7.16 7.69
CA ASP A 9 -19.61 6.21 6.86
C ASP A 9 -18.27 6.78 6.39
N ASP A 10 -17.30 5.90 6.13
CA ASP A 10 -16.03 6.29 5.50
C ASP A 10 -16.21 6.51 4.00
N TRP A 11 -16.32 7.78 3.62
CA TRP A 11 -16.52 8.18 2.23
C TRP A 11 -15.28 8.03 1.35
N SER A 12 -14.11 7.76 1.93
CA SER A 12 -12.88 7.50 1.18
C SER A 12 -12.83 6.08 0.61
N ARG A 13 -13.78 5.22 0.98
CA ARG A 13 -13.74 3.79 0.70
C ARG A 13 -14.87 3.33 -0.22
N VAL A 14 -14.50 2.92 -1.44
CA VAL A 14 -15.46 2.47 -2.47
C VAL A 14 -15.76 0.97 -2.38
N VAL A 15 -14.78 0.18 -1.92
CA VAL A 15 -14.82 -1.29 -1.83
C VAL A 15 -14.15 -1.77 -0.55
N ASP A 16 -14.56 -2.91 -0.01
CA ASP A 16 -13.88 -3.56 1.11
C ASP A 16 -12.68 -4.44 0.70
N GLU A 17 -11.95 -4.99 1.68
CA GLU A 17 -10.81 -5.89 1.42
C GLU A 17 -11.25 -7.15 0.66
N GLN A 18 -12.48 -7.60 0.86
CA GLN A 18 -13.06 -8.75 0.16
C GLN A 18 -13.49 -8.40 -1.26
N GLY A 19 -13.58 -7.11 -1.60
CA GLY A 19 -13.96 -6.60 -2.91
C GLY A 19 -15.45 -6.30 -3.04
N ASN A 20 -16.21 -6.32 -1.95
CA ASN A 20 -17.61 -5.92 -1.95
C ASN A 20 -17.70 -4.40 -2.12
N GLN A 21 -18.67 -3.96 -2.91
CA GLN A 21 -18.91 -2.55 -3.16
C GLN A 21 -19.63 -1.91 -1.97
N LEU A 22 -19.07 -0.81 -1.43
CA LEU A 22 -19.63 -0.06 -0.31
C LEU A 22 -20.42 1.17 -0.77
N GLN A 23 -20.08 1.68 -1.95
CA GLN A 23 -20.67 2.90 -2.51
C GLN A 23 -21.05 2.71 -3.97
N THR A 24 -22.12 3.36 -4.41
CA THR A 24 -22.50 3.40 -5.81
C THR A 24 -21.47 4.18 -6.63
N VAL A 25 -20.93 3.54 -7.68
CA VAL A 25 -20.11 4.23 -8.68
C VAL A 25 -20.96 4.60 -9.90
N GLY A 26 -20.52 5.57 -10.69
CA GLY A 26 -21.29 6.03 -11.86
C GLY A 26 -21.60 4.89 -12.83
N HIS A 27 -22.84 4.83 -13.32
CA HIS A 27 -23.37 3.75 -14.17
C HIS A 27 -23.54 4.15 -15.64
N HIS A 28 -22.76 5.14 -16.12
CA HIS A 28 -22.90 5.69 -17.47
C HIS A 28 -22.57 4.69 -18.58
N PHE A 29 -21.74 3.68 -18.28
CA PHE A 29 -21.44 2.58 -19.19
C PHE A 29 -21.93 1.26 -18.59
N GLN A 30 -22.42 0.34 -19.43
CA GLN A 30 -23.03 -0.93 -19.02
C GLN A 30 -22.12 -1.79 -18.11
N ARG A 31 -20.81 -1.59 -18.17
CA ARG A 31 -19.81 -2.32 -17.38
C ARG A 31 -19.10 -1.45 -16.35
N SER A 32 -19.60 -0.25 -16.05
CA SER A 32 -19.05 0.58 -14.98
C SER A 32 -19.25 -0.11 -13.63
N ARG A 33 -18.13 -0.34 -12.95
CA ARG A 33 -18.06 -0.93 -11.60
C ARG A 33 -16.77 -0.46 -10.92
N PRO A 34 -16.65 -0.56 -9.59
CA PRO A 34 -15.35 -0.41 -8.95
C PRO A 34 -14.36 -1.48 -9.43
N LEU A 35 -13.07 -1.18 -9.30
CA LEU A 35 -12.01 -2.14 -9.60
C LEU A 35 -12.09 -3.33 -8.64
N ASN A 36 -12.07 -4.54 -9.19
CA ASN A 36 -12.06 -5.77 -8.40
C ASN A 36 -10.67 -6.00 -7.78
N ASN A 37 -10.54 -7.00 -6.91
CA ASN A 37 -9.29 -7.24 -6.18
C ASN A 37 -8.10 -7.53 -7.11
N GLU A 38 -8.33 -8.25 -8.21
CA GLU A 38 -7.29 -8.54 -9.19
C GLU A 38 -6.79 -7.28 -9.88
N GLU A 39 -7.69 -6.41 -10.33
CA GLU A 39 -7.36 -5.12 -10.95
C GLU A 39 -6.67 -4.18 -9.98
N ARG A 40 -7.16 -4.08 -8.73
CA ARG A 40 -6.51 -3.30 -7.67
C ARG A 40 -5.12 -3.82 -7.37
N GLY A 41 -4.94 -5.14 -7.34
CA GLY A 41 -3.62 -5.77 -7.16
C GLY A 41 -2.63 -5.41 -8.27
N ARG A 42 -3.09 -5.33 -9.52
CA ARG A 42 -2.23 -4.96 -10.67
C ARG A 42 -1.77 -3.51 -10.67
N ILE A 43 -2.56 -2.60 -10.06
CA ILE A 43 -2.20 -1.18 -9.93
C ILE A 43 -1.61 -0.84 -8.56
N SER A 44 -1.66 -1.78 -7.61
CA SER A 44 -1.08 -1.58 -6.28
C SER A 44 0.42 -1.37 -6.43
N ARG A 45 0.92 -0.38 -5.68
CA ARG A 45 2.36 -0.12 -5.57
C ARG A 45 2.98 -0.84 -4.38
N GLU A 46 2.19 -1.60 -3.62
CA GLU A 46 2.67 -2.50 -2.58
C GLU A 46 3.53 -3.58 -3.26
N GLY A 47 4.84 -3.57 -2.98
CA GLY A 47 5.83 -4.35 -3.73
C GLY A 47 6.87 -3.50 -4.47
N THR A 48 6.68 -2.18 -4.56
CA THR A 48 7.74 -1.27 -5.07
C THR A 48 9.00 -1.33 -4.20
N CYS A 49 8.85 -1.62 -2.90
CA CYS A 49 9.98 -1.90 -2.02
C CYS A 49 10.83 -3.07 -2.51
N LEU A 50 10.22 -4.15 -3.03
CA LEU A 50 10.93 -5.31 -3.60
C LEU A 50 11.63 -4.98 -4.91
N ALA A 51 11.12 -3.99 -5.68
CA ALA A 51 11.78 -3.55 -6.89
C ALA A 51 13.18 -2.97 -6.61
N CYS A 52 13.35 -2.28 -5.48
CA CYS A 52 14.65 -1.77 -5.02
C CYS A 52 15.39 -2.77 -4.12
N HIS A 53 14.70 -3.49 -3.23
CA HIS A 53 15.25 -4.51 -2.33
C HIS A 53 15.11 -5.91 -2.91
N GLN A 54 15.63 -6.11 -4.13
CA GLN A 54 15.62 -7.43 -4.78
C GLN A 54 16.49 -8.45 -4.02
N ALA A 55 17.58 -7.98 -3.42
CA ALA A 55 18.45 -8.77 -2.56
C ALA A 55 18.05 -8.55 -1.10
N LEU A 56 17.51 -9.60 -0.47
CA LEU A 56 17.18 -9.57 0.95
C LEU A 56 18.46 -9.71 1.81
N PRO A 57 18.52 -9.10 3.00
CA PRO A 57 19.73 -9.07 3.84
C PRO A 57 20.26 -10.45 4.26
N THR A 58 19.43 -11.50 4.16
CA THR A 58 19.79 -12.87 4.52
C THR A 58 20.32 -13.68 3.33
N GLU A 59 20.09 -13.22 2.10
CA GLU A 59 20.44 -13.94 0.88
C GLU A 59 21.67 -13.37 0.18
N ASP A 60 22.02 -12.11 0.46
CA ASP A 60 23.18 -11.44 -0.10
C ASP A 60 24.13 -10.94 1.00
N LEU A 61 25.41 -11.29 0.87
CA LEU A 61 26.43 -10.98 1.88
C LEU A 61 26.66 -9.46 2.02
N ALA A 62 26.66 -8.73 0.91
CA ALA A 62 26.88 -7.29 0.93
C ALA A 62 25.68 -6.56 1.56
N ALA A 63 24.47 -6.92 1.16
CA ALA A 63 23.24 -6.41 1.75
C ALA A 63 23.13 -6.75 3.24
N GLY A 64 23.49 -7.97 3.63
CA GLY A 64 23.50 -8.41 5.03
C GLY A 64 24.49 -7.63 5.89
N LEU A 65 25.70 -7.36 5.39
CA LEU A 65 26.67 -6.53 6.08
C LEU A 65 26.17 -5.10 6.26
N LEU A 66 25.63 -4.48 5.20
CA LEU A 66 25.09 -3.11 5.28
C LEU A 66 23.92 -3.02 6.27
N HIS A 67 23.04 -4.03 6.29
CA HIS A 67 21.94 -4.11 7.25
C HIS A 67 22.44 -4.25 8.69
N HIS A 68 23.49 -5.06 8.91
CA HIS A 68 24.12 -5.19 10.23
C HIS A 68 24.73 -3.87 10.71
N VAL A 69 25.50 -3.18 9.86
CA VAL A 69 26.08 -1.87 10.19
C VAL A 69 24.96 -0.88 10.56
N ALA A 70 23.94 -0.75 9.72
CA ALA A 70 22.81 0.15 9.97
C ALA A 70 22.12 -0.14 11.31
N LYS A 71 22.00 -1.42 11.70
CA LYS A 71 21.41 -1.82 12.99
C LYS A 71 22.22 -1.31 14.18
N TYR A 72 23.54 -1.47 14.15
CA TYR A 72 24.40 -1.11 15.28
C TYR A 72 24.84 0.35 15.28
N THR A 73 24.66 1.08 14.17
CA THR A 73 24.85 2.53 14.11
C THR A 73 23.56 3.33 14.34
N GLY A 74 22.41 2.65 14.48
CA GLY A 74 21.11 3.31 14.65
C GLY A 74 20.57 3.97 13.37
N GLN A 75 21.05 3.55 12.20
CA GLN A 75 20.66 4.08 10.88
C GLN A 75 19.63 3.20 10.17
N LEU A 76 19.02 2.22 10.85
CA LEU A 76 17.94 1.43 10.27
C LEU A 76 16.70 2.30 10.00
N PRO A 77 16.23 2.38 8.75
CA PRO A 77 15.04 3.13 8.43
C PRO A 77 13.79 2.30 8.82
N HIS A 78 12.91 2.89 9.62
CA HIS A 78 11.66 2.29 10.11
C HIS A 78 10.42 2.94 9.49
N THR A 79 10.57 4.11 8.88
CA THR A 79 9.48 4.86 8.25
C THR A 79 9.83 5.20 6.81
N THR A 80 8.84 5.53 6.00
CA THR A 80 9.04 5.97 4.60
C THR A 80 9.91 7.22 4.53
N ALA A 81 9.79 8.15 5.50
CA ALA A 81 10.59 9.37 5.55
C ALA A 81 12.08 9.10 5.83
N GLN A 82 12.42 7.93 6.36
CA GLN A 82 13.80 7.50 6.60
C GLN A 82 14.40 6.72 5.43
N HIS A 83 13.60 6.37 4.40
CA HIS A 83 14.00 5.60 3.22
C HIS A 83 14.35 6.49 2.00
N SER A 84 14.69 7.76 2.22
CA SER A 84 15.02 8.76 1.19
C SER A 84 16.49 9.19 1.24
#